data_AF-A0A6A4GAH5-F1
#
_entry.id   AF-A0A6A4GAH5-F1
#
_cell.length_a   1.000
_cell.length_b   1.000
_cell.length_c   1.000
_cell.angle_alpha   90.00
_cell.angle_beta   90.00
_cell.angle_gamma   90.00
#
_symmetry.space_group_name_H-M   'P 1'
#
loop_
_entity.id
_entity.type
_entity.pdbx_description
1 polymer ?
#
loop_
_entity_poly.entity_id
_entity_poly.type
_entity_poly.pdbx_seq_one_letter_code
_entity_poly.pdbx_strand_id
1 'polypeptide(L)'
;MLHIIGAALGAVAEQDYADAWCKSNGYVTIKKALARRWQLSYFCPQPATKEKCKYNIEFAVPFQMQFVLCFYRVFQQYYRTPYIYSKLSSALFIGFTFFKMDNILQGLQNQMFSIFML
;
A
#
# COMPACT_ATOMS: atom_id res chain seq x y z
N MET A 1 -33.04 8.35 14.34
CA MET A 1 -32.37 8.10 13.05
C MET A 1 -32.35 6.63 12.58
N LEU A 2 -32.82 5.66 13.38
CA LEU A 2 -32.92 4.24 12.95
C LEU A 2 -34.29 3.84 12.35
N HIS A 3 -35.30 4.71 12.36
CA HIS A 3 -36.61 4.43 11.72
C HIS A 3 -36.61 4.62 10.19
N ILE A 4 -35.57 5.29 9.65
CA ILE A 4 -35.45 5.55 8.20
C ILE A 4 -34.77 4.38 7.47
N ILE A 5 -34.13 3.48 8.23
CA ILE A 5 -33.54 2.25 7.72
C ILE A 5 -34.42 1.14 8.27
N GLY A 6 -35.29 0.57 7.44
CA GLY A 6 -36.22 -0.51 7.82
C GLY A 6 -35.49 -1.77 8.29
N ALA A 7 -34.94 -1.72 9.50
CA ALA A 7 -34.21 -2.78 10.18
C ALA A 7 -34.82 -3.03 11.57
N ALA A 8 -36.13 -2.86 11.71
CA ALA A 8 -36.90 -3.31 12.86
C ALA A 8 -37.62 -4.61 12.50
N LEU A 9 -37.50 -5.62 13.34
CA LEU A 9 -38.18 -6.92 13.19
C LEU A 9 -39.70 -6.67 13.07
N GLY A 10 -40.26 -6.90 11.88
CA GLY A 10 -41.69 -6.72 11.59
C GLY A 10 -42.07 -5.50 10.74
N ALA A 11 -41.13 -4.60 10.42
CA ALA A 11 -41.38 -3.49 9.50
C ALA A 11 -41.07 -3.93 8.06
N VAL A 12 -42.05 -4.50 7.36
CA VAL A 12 -41.98 -4.66 5.90
C VAL A 12 -41.99 -3.26 5.30
N ALA A 13 -40.97 -2.88 4.53
CA ALA A 13 -40.98 -1.63 3.80
C ALA A 13 -42.22 -1.62 2.88
N GLU A 14 -43.15 -0.70 3.14
CA GLU A 14 -44.43 -0.59 2.41
C GLU A 14 -44.21 -0.28 0.92
N GLN A 15 -43.05 0.27 0.58
CA GLN A 15 -42.67 0.62 -0.77
C GLN A 15 -41.31 0.03 -1.14
N ASP A 16 -41.27 -0.69 -2.27
CA ASP A 16 -40.02 -1.11 -2.89
C ASP A 16 -39.30 0.13 -3.45
N TYR A 17 -38.23 0.53 -2.79
CA TYR A 17 -37.41 1.68 -3.17
C TYR A 17 -36.72 1.49 -4.54
N ALA A 18 -36.46 0.25 -4.96
CA ALA A 18 -35.90 -0.03 -6.28
C ALA A 18 -36.92 0.32 -7.37
N ASP A 19 -38.18 -0.09 -7.18
CA ASP A 19 -39.28 0.25 -8.09
C ASP A 19 -39.61 1.74 -8.07
N ALA A 20 -39.60 2.37 -6.89
CA ALA A 20 -39.81 3.81 -6.73
C ALA A 20 -38.74 4.61 -7.48
N TRP A 21 -37.47 4.17 -7.40
CA TRP A 21 -36.37 4.78 -8.13
C TRP A 21 -36.49 4.58 -9.65
N CYS A 22 -36.82 3.37 -10.11
CA CYS A 22 -37.01 3.07 -11.54
C CYS A 22 -38.14 3.91 -12.17
N LYS A 23 -39.18 4.23 -11.41
CA LYS A 23 -40.31 5.09 -11.84
C LYS A 23 -40.00 6.59 -11.74
N SER A 24 -38.87 6.97 -11.14
CA SER A 24 -38.51 8.38 -10.96
C SER A 24 -37.98 9.03 -12.25
N ASN A 25 -38.18 10.35 -12.37
CA ASN A 25 -37.61 11.14 -13.47
C ASN A 25 -36.06 11.21 -13.42
N GLY A 26 -35.47 11.03 -12.23
CA GLY A 26 -34.02 10.98 -12.03
C GLY A 26 -33.39 9.79 -12.75
N TYR A 27 -34.03 8.62 -12.68
CA TYR A 27 -33.59 7.41 -13.37
C TYR A 27 -33.55 7.58 -14.89
N VAL A 28 -34.60 8.17 -15.48
CA VAL A 28 -34.67 8.45 -16.91
C VAL A 28 -33.56 9.42 -17.34
N THR A 29 -33.34 10.47 -16.56
CA THR A 29 -32.30 11.48 -16.81
C THR A 29 -30.91 10.85 -16.80
N ILE A 30 -30.61 9.99 -15.81
CA ILE A 30 -29.33 9.28 -15.68
C ILE A 30 -29.15 8.30 -16.84
N LYS A 31 -30.17 7.49 -17.18
CA LYS A 31 -30.12 6.57 -18.32
C LYS A 31 -29.84 7.31 -19.64
N LYS A 32 -30.49 8.45 -19.86
CA LYS A 32 -30.27 9.28 -21.05
C LYS A 32 -28.85 9.84 -21.09
N ALA A 33 -28.32 10.30 -19.96
CA ALA A 33 -26.94 10.77 -19.86
C ALA A 33 -25.92 9.63 -20.10
N LEU A 34 -26.20 8.43 -19.60
CA LEU A 34 -25.39 7.24 -19.81
C LEU A 34 -25.37 6.83 -21.29
N ALA A 35 -26.54 6.74 -21.92
CA ALA A 35 -26.67 6.43 -23.34
C ALA A 35 -25.92 7.45 -24.23
N ARG A 36 -26.01 8.74 -23.90
CA ARG A 36 -25.24 9.80 -24.58
C ARG A 36 -23.72 9.58 -24.44
N ARG A 37 -23.23 9.25 -23.23
CA ARG A 37 -21.81 8.96 -23.01
C ARG A 37 -21.35 7.72 -23.77
N TRP A 38 -22.17 6.68 -23.81
CA TRP A 38 -21.86 5.46 -24.55
C TRP A 38 -21.74 5.74 -26.04
N GLN A 39 -22.71 6.46 -26.63
CA GLN A 39 -22.63 6.89 -28.03
C GLN A 39 -21.36 7.69 -28.31
N LEU A 40 -21.03 8.69 -27.48
CA LEU A 40 -19.80 9.46 -27.63
C LEU A 40 -18.53 8.59 -27.51
N SER A 41 -18.55 7.56 -26.68
CA SER A 41 -17.44 6.60 -26.55
C SER A 41 -17.27 5.68 -27.76
N TYR A 42 -18.31 5.44 -28.55
CA TYR A 42 -18.22 4.68 -29.80
C TYR A 42 -17.72 5.55 -30.97
N PHE A 43 -18.11 6.83 -31.02
CA PHE A 43 -17.73 7.75 -32.10
C PHE A 43 -16.38 8.43 -31.89
N CYS A 44 -15.89 8.49 -30.66
CA CYS A 44 -14.52 8.89 -30.38
C CYS A 44 -13.70 7.62 -30.12
N PRO A 45 -13.06 7.02 -31.14
CA PRO A 45 -11.99 6.09 -30.86
C PRO A 45 -11.00 6.89 -30.02
N GLN A 46 -10.82 6.49 -28.75
CA GLN A 46 -9.74 7.02 -27.92
C GLN A 46 -8.51 7.11 -28.81
N PRO A 47 -7.79 8.26 -28.85
CA PRO A 47 -6.65 8.42 -29.73
C PRO A 47 -5.81 7.16 -29.57
N ALA A 48 -5.53 6.52 -30.70
CA ALA A 48 -4.77 5.28 -30.78
C ALA A 48 -3.31 5.56 -30.38
N THR A 49 -3.09 5.95 -29.13
CA THR A 49 -1.86 5.71 -28.39
C THR A 49 -2.05 4.40 -27.64
N LYS A 50 -2.43 3.35 -28.40
CA LYS A 50 -2.44 1.96 -27.95
C LYS A 50 -1.12 1.27 -28.27
N GLU A 51 -0.02 2.02 -28.19
CA GLU A 51 1.26 1.44 -27.82
C GLU A 51 1.54 1.87 -26.38
N LYS A 52 1.63 0.89 -25.47
CA LYS A 52 2.01 0.99 -24.04
C LYS A 52 0.92 1.27 -23.00
N CYS A 53 -0.35 1.27 -23.35
CA CYS A 53 -1.39 1.09 -22.32
C CYS A 53 -1.66 -0.40 -22.12
N LYS A 54 -0.72 -1.09 -21.45
CA LYS A 54 -1.04 -2.31 -20.68
C LYS A 54 -2.06 -1.86 -19.62
N TYR A 55 -3.32 -1.79 -19.99
CA TYR A 55 -4.44 -1.37 -19.14
C TYR A 55 -4.85 -2.56 -18.27
N ASN A 56 -3.89 -3.04 -17.47
CA ASN A 56 -4.01 -4.08 -16.44
C ASN A 56 -2.82 -3.91 -15.46
N ILE A 57 -2.54 -2.69 -15.03
CA ILE A 57 -1.56 -2.47 -13.97
C ILE A 57 -2.40 -2.08 -12.75
N GLU A 58 -2.44 -2.97 -11.78
CA GLU A 58 -3.09 -2.78 -10.46
C GLU A 58 -2.61 -1.49 -9.76
N PHE A 59 -1.44 -1.00 -10.16
CA PHE A 59 -0.79 0.18 -9.59
C PHE A 59 -0.50 1.26 -10.63
N ALA A 60 -0.57 2.53 -10.21
CA ALA A 60 -0.29 3.70 -11.04
C ALA A 60 1.16 3.78 -11.57
N VAL A 61 2.09 3.05 -10.96
CA VAL A 61 3.53 3.09 -11.23
C VAL A 61 4.09 1.66 -11.17
N PRO A 62 5.07 1.26 -12.02
CA PRO A 62 5.71 -0.04 -11.93
C PRO A 62 6.43 -0.25 -10.59
N PHE A 63 6.47 -1.50 -10.13
CA PHE A 63 7.06 -1.90 -8.84
C PHE A 63 8.49 -1.38 -8.62
N GLN A 64 9.35 -1.41 -9.65
CA GLN A 64 10.74 -0.96 -9.54
C GLN A 64 10.85 0.50 -9.09
N MET A 65 10.00 1.38 -9.64
CA MET A 65 9.99 2.79 -9.28
C MET A 65 9.49 3.00 -7.85
N GLN A 66 8.46 2.26 -7.43
CA GLN A 66 7.97 2.29 -6.05
C GLN A 66 9.06 1.83 -5.08
N PHE A 67 9.76 0.74 -5.40
CA PHE A 67 10.84 0.21 -4.59
C PHE A 67 11.97 1.22 -4.39
N VAL A 68 12.46 1.83 -5.48
CA VAL A 68 13.55 2.84 -5.41
C VAL A 68 13.13 4.04 -4.56
N LEU A 69 11.90 4.54 -4.75
CA LEU A 69 11.39 5.68 -3.99
C LEU A 69 11.25 5.36 -2.49
N CYS A 70 10.68 4.20 -2.16
CA CYS A 70 10.56 3.75 -0.77
C CYS A 70 11.94 3.56 -0.13
N PHE A 71 12.87 2.92 -0.83
CA PHE A 71 14.24 2.72 -0.37
C PHE A 71 14.92 4.05 -0.08
N TYR A 72 14.90 4.99 -1.02
CA TYR A 72 15.49 6.32 -0.83
C TYR A 72 14.93 7.05 0.41
N ARG A 73 13.61 7.00 0.61
CA ARG A 73 12.95 7.61 1.78
C ARG A 73 13.39 6.95 3.09
N VAL A 74 13.51 5.63 3.11
CA VAL A 74 13.98 4.88 4.29
C VAL A 74 15.42 5.26 4.63
N PHE A 75 16.31 5.41 3.64
CA PHE A 75 17.69 5.88 3.87
C PHE A 75 17.74 7.29 4.44
N GLN A 76 16.90 8.21 3.94
CA GLN A 76 16.79 9.56 4.50
C GLN A 76 16.31 9.55 5.95
N GLN A 77 15.35 8.67 6.29
CA GLN A 77 14.88 8.51 7.66
C GLN A 77 15.99 7.99 8.57
N TYR A 78 16.68 6.94 8.15
CA TYR A 78 17.81 6.36 8.88
C TYR A 78 18.95 7.37 9.10
N TYR A 79 19.23 8.22 8.11
CA TYR A 79 20.22 9.29 8.25
C TYR A 79 19.83 10.34 9.30
N ARG A 80 18.53 10.70 9.39
CA ARG A 80 18.04 11.71 10.35
C ARG A 80 17.96 11.20 11.79
N THR A 81 17.88 9.89 11.99
CA THR A 81 17.91 9.28 13.32
C THR A 81 19.33 8.76 13.64
N PRO A 82 20.10 9.38 14.57
CA PRO A 82 21.52 9.09 14.77
C PRO A 82 21.85 7.71 15.36
N TYR A 83 20.88 6.79 15.42
CA TYR A 83 21.05 5.46 16.02
C TYR A 83 22.00 4.55 15.25
N ILE A 84 22.18 4.79 13.94
CA ILE A 84 23.16 4.06 13.12
C ILE A 84 24.59 4.26 13.63
N TYR A 85 24.94 5.46 14.08
CA TYR A 85 26.27 5.73 14.62
C TYR A 85 26.51 5.02 15.95
N SER A 86 25.49 4.95 16.81
CA SER A 86 25.55 4.19 18.06
C SER A 86 25.74 2.68 17.80
N LYS A 87 24.98 2.10 16.87
CA LYS A 87 25.14 0.68 16.48
C LYS A 87 26.52 0.39 15.86
N LEU A 88 27.02 1.30 15.04
CA LEU A 88 28.33 1.13 14.40
C LEU A 88 29.45 1.22 15.45
N SER A 89 29.32 2.13 16.42
CA SER A 89 30.24 2.25 17.55
C SER A 89 30.19 1.02 18.46
N SER A 90 29.02 0.47 18.77
CA SER A 90 28.90 -0.74 19.60
C SER A 90 29.47 -1.96 18.88
N ALA A 91 29.19 -2.13 17.59
CA ALA A 91 29.73 -3.21 16.79
C ALA A 91 31.27 -3.14 16.67
N LEU A 92 31.83 -1.94 16.48
CA LEU A 92 33.29 -1.73 16.49
C LEU A 92 33.91 -2.02 17.86
N PHE A 93 33.23 -1.61 18.95
CA PHE A 93 33.69 -1.87 20.31
C PHE A 93 33.73 -3.37 20.61
N ILE A 94 32.67 -4.11 20.27
CA ILE A 94 32.61 -5.57 20.43
C ILE A 94 33.69 -6.24 19.58
N GLY A 95 33.79 -5.87 18.29
CA GLY A 95 34.80 -6.41 17.38
C GLY A 95 36.24 -6.18 17.85
N PHE A 96 36.54 -5.01 18.42
CA PHE A 96 37.86 -4.70 18.98
C PHE A 96 38.10 -5.42 20.31
N THR A 97 37.09 -5.56 21.17
CA THR A 97 37.19 -6.25 22.46
C THR A 97 37.59 -7.72 22.31
N PHE A 98 37.10 -8.39 21.26
CA PHE A 98 37.43 -9.79 20.97
C PHE A 98 38.49 -9.95 19.87
N PHE A 99 39.20 -8.88 19.51
CA PHE A 99 40.21 -8.89 18.46
C PHE A 99 41.44 -9.71 18.89
N LYS A 100 41.83 -10.70 18.08
CA LYS A 100 43.01 -11.57 18.31
C LYS A 100 43.02 -12.28 19.67
N MET A 101 41.89 -12.86 20.06
CA MET A 101 41.85 -13.69 21.27
C MET A 101 42.58 -15.03 21.07
N ASP A 102 43.33 -15.48 22.08
CA ASP A 102 44.07 -16.75 22.04
C ASP A 102 43.13 -17.96 21.90
N ASN A 103 43.56 -18.98 21.15
CA ASN A 103 42.80 -20.21 20.90
C ASN A 103 42.86 -21.20 22.09
N ILE A 104 42.59 -20.69 23.28
CA ILE A 104 42.36 -21.48 24.51
C ILE A 104 40.86 -21.64 24.75
N LEU A 105 40.47 -22.60 25.60
CA LEU A 105 39.06 -22.91 25.91
C LEU A 105 38.25 -21.66 26.29
N GLN A 106 38.83 -20.76 27.07
CA GLN A 106 38.21 -19.49 27.47
C GLN A 106 38.09 -18.50 26.30
N GLY A 107 39.08 -18.45 25.41
CA GLY A 107 39.05 -17.60 24.22
C GLY A 107 37.98 -18.02 23.22
N LEU A 108 37.77 -19.33 23.08
CA LEU A 108 36.73 -19.88 22.21
C LEU A 108 35.31 -19.59 22.75
N GLN A 109 35.12 -19.62 24.07
CA GLN A 109 33.86 -19.18 24.70
C GLN A 109 33.59 -17.70 24.48
N ASN A 110 34.59 -16.85 24.68
CA ASN A 110 34.49 -15.40 24.48
C ASN A 110 34.17 -15.04 23.02
N GLN A 111 34.75 -15.75 22.04
CA GLN A 111 34.42 -15.59 20.63
C GLN A 111 32.96 -15.95 20.33
N MET A 112 32.42 -17.02 20.94
CA MET A 112 31.00 -17.35 20.79
C MET A 112 30.09 -16.27 21.38
N PHE A 113 30.41 -15.74 22.57
CA PHE A 113 29.61 -14.67 23.19
C PHE A 113 29.61 -13.38 22.37
N SER A 114 30.72 -13.06 21.68
CA SER A 114 30.83 -11.88 20.80
C SER A 114 29.71 -11.82 19.74
N ILE A 115 29.31 -12.97 19.18
CA ILE A 115 28.25 -13.05 18.16
C ILE A 115 26.87 -12.70 18.75
N PHE A 116 26.63 -13.02 20.03
CA PHE A 116 25.35 -12.78 20.70
C PHE A 116 25.24 -11.38 21.33
N MET A 117 26.32 -10.60 21.37
CA MET A 117 26.37 -9.27 22.01
C MET A 117 26.01 -8.11 21.05
N LEU A 118 25.70 -8.39 19.78
CA LEU A 118 25.44 -7.43 18.69
C LEU A 118 23.94 -7.24 18.44
#